data_AF-E4V1H7-F1
#
_entry.id   AF-E4V1H7-F1
#
_cell.length_a   1.000
_cell.length_b   1.000
_cell.length_c   1.000
_cell.angle_alpha   90.00
_cell.angle_beta   90.00
_cell.angle_gamma   90.00
#
_symmetry.space_group_name_H-M   'P 1'
#
loop_
_entity.id
_entity.type
_entity.pdbx_description
1 polymer ?
#
loop_
_entity_poly.entity_id
_entity_poly.type
_entity_poly.pdbx_seq_one_letter_code
_entity_poly.pdbx_strand_id
1 'polypeptide(L)'
;MSHTTSKTWVSEETREYEAWARARDSMSYVAPKSPFVPATFKEWLALKLLKKEEDKRKIAQSLAMKQKKLNKITMKTDKLFRGKRLRDRLGLVLATETIWGPLSDPGSGRQNAYWPSREEFKHEGDDRCRSGYSRFPPLPRVLANATVNWKQRKPVIQYEFDEVGKVKAKGDDDATDISIANAVRLIGKSFIRDLDFGKL
;
A
#
# COMPACT_ATOMS: atom_id res chain seq x y z
N MET A 1 9.04 19.61 38.56
CA MET A 1 10.18 19.27 37.68
C MET A 1 10.37 20.43 36.71
N SER A 2 11.43 21.21 36.88
CA SER A 2 11.68 22.44 36.10
C SER A 2 12.46 22.09 34.83
N HIS A 3 11.87 22.31 33.66
CA HIS A 3 12.55 22.19 32.37
C HIS A 3 13.07 23.56 31.95
N THR A 4 14.30 23.89 32.38
CA THR A 4 15.02 25.05 31.86
C THR A 4 15.91 24.56 30.72
N THR A 5 15.41 24.58 29.49
CA THR A 5 16.26 24.40 28.30
C THR A 5 16.72 25.77 27.83
N SER A 6 17.81 26.28 28.41
CA SER A 6 18.52 27.43 27.85
C SER A 6 19.11 27.00 26.50
N LYS A 7 18.68 27.65 25.42
CA LYS A 7 19.29 27.48 24.10
C LYS A 7 20.58 28.29 24.10
N THR A 8 21.68 27.68 24.50
CA THR A 8 23.01 28.26 24.33
C THR A 8 23.43 28.10 22.87
N TRP A 9 23.83 29.19 22.23
CA TRP A 9 24.47 29.12 20.93
C TRP A 9 25.85 28.50 21.12
N VAL A 10 26.07 27.37 20.48
CA VAL A 10 27.32 26.63 20.52
C VAL A 10 27.84 26.53 19.07
N SER A 11 29.15 26.66 18.89
CA SER A 11 29.76 26.50 17.57
C SER A 11 29.49 25.10 17.01
N GLU A 12 29.48 24.98 15.69
CA GLU A 12 29.24 23.68 15.05
C GLU A 12 30.30 22.64 15.44
N GLU A 13 31.55 23.07 15.60
CA GLU A 13 32.66 22.22 16.02
C GLU A 13 32.44 21.66 17.43
N THR A 14 32.09 22.51 18.40
CA THR A 14 31.81 22.08 19.77
C THR A 14 30.60 21.14 19.82
N ARG A 15 29.55 21.42 19.02
CA ARG A 15 28.39 20.53 18.91
C ARG A 15 28.76 19.15 18.34
N GLU A 16 29.68 19.10 17.37
CA GLU A 16 30.16 17.86 16.79
C GLU A 16 31.05 17.08 17.76
N TYR A 17 31.90 17.76 18.51
CA TYR A 17 32.71 17.15 19.55
C TYR A 17 31.85 16.53 20.66
N GLU A 18 30.83 17.25 21.14
CA GLU A 18 29.86 16.72 22.11
C GLU A 18 29.06 15.52 21.56
N ALA A 19 28.74 15.53 20.26
CA ALA A 19 28.08 14.40 19.62
C ALA A 19 29.00 13.17 19.55
N TRP A 20 30.28 13.36 19.23
CA TRP A 20 31.28 12.30 19.25
C TRP A 20 31.48 11.74 20.67
N ALA A 21 31.62 12.60 21.68
CA ALA A 21 31.77 12.18 23.07
C ALA A 21 30.59 11.30 23.52
N ARG A 22 29.36 11.74 23.27
CA ARG A 22 28.15 10.95 23.56
C ARG A 22 28.12 9.62 22.81
N ALA A 23 28.49 9.61 21.53
CA ALA A 23 28.51 8.40 20.73
C ALA A 23 29.57 7.41 21.26
N ARG A 24 30.78 7.88 21.54
CA ARG A 24 31.87 7.09 22.11
C ARG A 24 31.46 6.46 23.44
N ASP A 25 30.91 7.26 24.35
CA ASP A 25 30.48 6.81 25.67
C ASP A 25 29.36 5.76 25.54
N SER A 26 28.38 5.98 24.66
CA SER A 26 27.34 4.98 24.37
C SER A 26 27.90 3.69 23.75
N MET A 27 28.84 3.79 22.82
CA MET A 27 29.44 2.63 22.15
C MET A 27 30.28 1.77 23.09
N SER A 28 30.82 2.33 24.17
CA SER A 28 31.49 1.54 25.21
C SER A 28 30.57 0.47 25.83
N TYR A 29 29.27 0.74 25.91
CA TYR A 29 28.28 -0.21 26.42
C TYR A 29 27.69 -1.09 25.30
N VAL A 30 27.42 -0.51 24.13
CA VAL A 30 26.73 -1.21 23.03
C VAL A 30 27.66 -2.15 22.27
N ALA A 31 28.89 -1.72 22.00
CA ALA A 31 29.82 -2.42 21.13
C ALA A 31 31.29 -2.25 21.60
N PRO A 32 31.65 -2.71 22.81
CA PRO A 32 32.95 -2.44 23.44
C PRO A 32 34.17 -2.94 22.66
N LYS A 33 34.02 -4.03 21.88
CA LYS A 33 35.12 -4.67 21.15
C LYS A 33 35.04 -4.44 19.63
N SER A 34 34.18 -3.54 19.16
CA SER A 34 34.01 -3.33 17.73
C SER A 34 35.17 -2.51 17.15
N PRO A 35 35.85 -3.00 16.10
CA PRO A 35 36.94 -2.25 15.45
C PRO A 35 36.41 -1.09 14.59
N PHE A 36 35.09 -0.97 14.43
CA PHE A 36 34.44 0.04 13.59
C PHE A 36 33.96 1.27 14.37
N VAL A 37 34.20 1.32 15.69
CA VAL A 37 33.90 2.48 16.51
C VAL A 37 35.04 3.49 16.38
N PRO A 38 34.79 4.72 15.93
CA PRO A 38 35.85 5.72 15.77
C PRO A 38 36.43 6.09 17.12
N ALA A 39 37.72 5.79 17.31
CA ALA A 39 38.44 6.03 18.56
C ALA A 39 38.84 7.51 18.69
N THR A 40 39.04 8.19 17.56
CA THR A 40 39.42 9.60 17.51
C THR A 40 38.33 10.49 16.89
N PHE A 41 38.34 11.78 17.23
CA PHE A 41 37.42 12.74 16.63
C PHE A 41 37.63 12.87 15.11
N LYS A 42 38.87 12.72 14.65
CA LYS A 42 39.20 12.72 13.21
C LYS A 42 38.53 11.55 12.46
N GLU A 43 38.59 10.35 13.03
CA GLU A 43 37.90 9.17 12.46
C GLU A 43 36.39 9.35 12.46
N TRP A 44 35.83 9.96 13.50
CA TRP A 44 34.40 10.29 13.57
C TRP A 44 33.97 11.23 12.44
N LEU A 45 34.76 12.28 12.17
CA LEU A 45 34.51 13.19 11.06
C LEU A 45 34.62 12.48 9.70
N ALA A 46 35.64 11.63 9.52
CA ALA A 46 35.81 10.83 8.31
C ALA A 46 34.62 9.89 8.07
N LEU A 47 34.15 9.19 9.12
CA LEU A 47 32.98 8.33 9.05
C LEU A 47 31.71 9.11 8.68
N LYS A 48 31.50 10.29 9.27
CA LYS A 48 30.36 11.16 8.92
C LYS A 48 30.43 11.60 7.46
N LEU A 49 31.60 11.98 6.97
CA LEU A 49 31.80 12.37 5.58
C LEU A 49 31.45 11.22 4.64
N LEU A 50 31.97 10.01 4.90
CA LEU A 50 31.64 8.82 4.14
C LEU A 50 30.14 8.52 4.13
N LYS A 51 29.47 8.63 5.29
CA LYS A 51 28.02 8.43 5.39
C LYS A 51 27.25 9.44 4.56
N LYS A 52 27.66 10.71 4.59
CA LYS A 52 27.05 11.77 3.77
C LYS A 52 27.24 11.52 2.27
N GLU A 53 28.41 11.03 1.86
CA GLU A 53 28.65 10.65 0.46
C GLU A 53 27.79 9.45 0.04
N GLU A 54 27.68 8.44 0.89
CA GLU A 54 26.84 7.28 0.62
C GLU A 54 25.35 7.66 0.53
N ASP A 55 24.87 8.52 1.43
CA ASP A 55 23.51 9.05 1.39
C ASP A 55 23.26 9.82 0.09
N LYS A 56 24.22 10.66 -0.34
CA LYS A 56 24.16 11.34 -1.65
C LYS A 56 24.08 10.34 -2.80
N ARG A 57 24.89 9.28 -2.79
CA ARG A 57 24.86 8.21 -3.81
C ARG A 57 23.51 7.49 -3.83
N LYS A 58 22.95 7.12 -2.67
CA LYS A 58 21.63 6.48 -2.56
C LYS A 58 20.52 7.38 -3.11
N ILE A 59 20.56 8.67 -2.80
CA ILE A 59 19.60 9.65 -3.33
C ILE A 59 19.74 9.74 -4.85
N ALA A 60 20.97 9.88 -5.37
CA ALA A 60 21.23 9.95 -6.81
C ALA A 60 20.76 8.69 -7.55
N GLN A 61 21.01 7.50 -7.00
CA GLN A 61 20.52 6.23 -7.54
C GLN A 61 18.99 6.16 -7.53
N SER A 62 18.34 6.58 -6.43
CA SER A 62 16.89 6.63 -6.33
C SER A 62 16.28 7.57 -7.37
N LEU A 63 16.88 8.76 -7.57
CA LEU A 63 16.48 9.71 -8.61
C LEU A 63 16.67 9.13 -10.01
N ALA A 64 17.81 8.49 -10.29
CA ALA A 64 18.07 7.84 -11.58
C ALA A 64 17.06 6.72 -11.86
N MET A 65 16.71 5.91 -10.86
CA MET A 65 15.69 4.85 -11.00
C MET A 65 14.30 5.43 -11.23
N LYS A 66 13.93 6.52 -10.54
CA LYS A 66 12.67 7.23 -10.78
C LYS A 66 12.63 7.81 -12.20
N GLN A 67 13.72 8.42 -12.67
CA GLN A 67 13.81 8.95 -14.03
C GLN A 67 13.68 7.85 -15.08
N LYS A 68 14.36 6.71 -14.90
CA LYS A 68 14.22 5.54 -15.78
C LYS A 68 12.79 5.00 -15.80
N LYS A 69 12.11 4.93 -14.65
CA LYS A 69 10.69 4.53 -14.58
C LYS A 69 9.79 5.53 -15.32
N LEU A 70 10.02 6.82 -15.15
CA LEU A 70 9.27 7.86 -15.85
C LEU A 70 9.46 7.74 -17.37
N ASN A 71 10.70 7.56 -17.83
CA ASN A 71 11.01 7.32 -19.25
C ASN A 71 10.42 6.00 -19.78
N LYS A 72 10.35 4.95 -18.95
CA LYS A 72 9.72 3.67 -19.32
C LYS A 72 8.19 3.80 -19.42
N ILE A 73 7.55 4.63 -18.60
CA ILE A 73 6.13 4.97 -18.74
C ILE A 73 5.89 5.76 -20.05
N THR A 74 6.89 6.54 -20.51
CA THR A 74 6.86 7.19 -21.82
C THR A 74 6.98 6.21 -23.00
N MET A 75 7.41 4.96 -22.78
CA MET A 75 7.24 3.93 -23.81
C MET A 75 5.73 3.73 -23.99
N LYS A 76 5.22 4.14 -25.15
CA LYS A 76 3.82 4.04 -25.55
C LYS A 76 3.29 2.65 -25.20
N THR A 77 2.57 2.53 -24.10
CA THR A 77 1.71 1.39 -23.87
C THR A 77 0.75 1.39 -25.04
N ASP A 78 0.80 0.35 -25.89
CA ASP A 78 -0.16 0.27 -26.99
C ASP A 78 -1.55 0.29 -26.37
N LYS A 79 -2.42 1.15 -26.89
CA LYS A 79 -3.76 1.28 -26.34
C LYS A 79 -4.44 -0.07 -26.50
N LEU A 80 -5.13 -0.55 -25.46
CA LEU A 80 -5.96 -1.76 -25.54
C LEU A 80 -6.86 -1.66 -26.80
N PHE A 81 -6.86 -2.72 -27.60
CA PHE A 81 -7.54 -2.77 -28.91
C PHE A 81 -7.19 -1.61 -29.87
N ARG A 82 -5.95 -1.11 -29.83
CA ARG A 82 -5.49 0.07 -30.60
C ARG A 82 -6.34 1.33 -30.35
N GLY A 83 -7.00 1.39 -29.19
CA GLY A 83 -7.87 2.50 -28.81
C GLY A 83 -9.29 2.42 -29.38
N LYS A 84 -9.71 1.30 -29.96
CA LYS A 84 -11.11 1.08 -30.33
C LYS A 84 -11.99 1.12 -29.07
N ARG A 85 -13.08 1.87 -29.13
CA ARG A 85 -14.11 1.91 -28.10
C ARG A 85 -15.23 0.96 -28.52
N LEU A 86 -15.52 -0.03 -27.68
CA LEU A 86 -16.71 -0.87 -27.85
C LEU A 86 -17.94 -0.08 -27.38
N ARG A 87 -19.07 -0.24 -28.07
CA ARG A 87 -20.33 0.49 -27.80
C ARG A 87 -21.28 -0.28 -26.88
N ASP A 88 -20.93 -1.52 -26.57
CA ASP A 88 -21.69 -2.47 -25.75
C ASP A 88 -21.59 -2.18 -24.25
N ARG A 89 -20.74 -1.24 -23.83
CA ARG A 89 -20.54 -0.82 -22.42
C ARG A 89 -19.98 -1.91 -21.52
N LEU A 90 -19.50 -2.99 -22.12
CA LEU A 90 -18.93 -4.12 -21.41
C LEU A 90 -17.44 -3.86 -21.12
N GLY A 91 -16.97 -4.43 -20.02
CA GLY A 91 -15.56 -4.42 -19.65
C GLY A 91 -14.70 -5.06 -20.73
N LEU A 92 -13.57 -4.43 -21.05
CA LEU A 92 -12.72 -4.84 -22.18
C LEU A 92 -12.07 -6.24 -22.04
N VAL A 93 -11.99 -6.78 -20.82
CA VAL A 93 -11.30 -8.04 -20.54
C VAL A 93 -12.25 -9.24 -20.59
N LEU A 94 -13.39 -9.13 -19.90
CA LEU A 94 -14.34 -10.24 -19.75
C LEU A 94 -15.63 -10.06 -20.54
N ALA A 95 -15.80 -8.90 -21.20
CA ALA A 95 -17.05 -8.53 -21.85
C ALA A 95 -18.26 -8.65 -20.90
N THR A 96 -18.09 -8.23 -19.66
CA THR A 96 -19.14 -8.20 -18.63
C THR A 96 -19.39 -6.77 -18.17
N GLU A 97 -20.60 -6.49 -17.66
CA GLU A 97 -20.88 -5.20 -17.03
C GLU A 97 -19.98 -5.01 -15.81
N THR A 98 -19.45 -3.80 -15.65
CA THR A 98 -18.58 -3.46 -14.52
C THR A 98 -18.67 -1.98 -14.16
N ILE A 99 -18.50 -1.66 -12.88
CA ILE A 99 -18.38 -0.29 -12.38
C ILE A 99 -17.06 0.36 -12.80
N TRP A 100 -16.10 -0.44 -13.27
CA TRP A 100 -14.76 -0.02 -13.66
C TRP A 100 -14.74 0.37 -15.14
N GLY A 101 -15.16 1.60 -15.43
CA GLY A 101 -15.26 2.11 -16.80
C GLY A 101 -15.02 3.62 -16.94
N PRO A 102 -14.98 4.13 -18.18
CA PRO A 102 -14.89 5.56 -18.44
C PRO A 102 -16.07 6.31 -17.80
N LEU A 103 -15.80 7.43 -17.15
CA LEU A 103 -16.77 8.18 -16.37
C LEU A 103 -17.91 8.85 -17.16
N SER A 104 -17.68 9.03 -18.45
CA SER A 104 -18.61 9.70 -19.35
C SER A 104 -19.28 8.65 -20.24
N ASP A 105 -19.98 7.69 -19.65
CA ASP A 105 -20.98 6.92 -20.38
C ASP A 105 -22.35 7.58 -20.19
N PRO A 106 -22.77 8.48 -21.09
CA PRO A 106 -24.01 9.24 -20.96
C PRO A 106 -25.28 8.36 -21.03
N GLY A 107 -25.16 7.06 -21.32
CA GLY A 107 -26.33 6.23 -21.59
C GLY A 107 -26.69 5.19 -20.52
N SER A 108 -25.90 5.01 -19.46
CA SER A 108 -26.21 4.04 -18.39
C SER A 108 -27.05 4.65 -17.25
N GLY A 109 -27.06 5.98 -17.12
CA GLY A 109 -27.65 6.68 -15.97
C GLY A 109 -26.96 6.37 -14.63
N ARG A 110 -25.89 5.57 -14.64
CA ARG A 110 -25.10 5.17 -13.46
C ARG A 110 -23.72 5.79 -13.53
N GLN A 111 -23.19 6.16 -12.36
CA GLN A 111 -21.85 6.70 -12.26
C GLN A 111 -20.83 5.56 -12.11
N ASN A 112 -19.86 5.51 -13.01
CA ASN A 112 -18.71 4.62 -12.90
C ASN A 112 -17.78 5.03 -11.75
N ALA A 113 -17.12 4.04 -11.17
CA ALA A 113 -16.21 4.22 -10.05
C ALA A 113 -14.86 4.81 -10.50
N TYR A 114 -14.30 5.71 -9.69
CA TYR A 114 -12.88 6.06 -9.80
C TYR A 114 -12.02 5.01 -9.11
N TRP A 115 -10.77 4.90 -9.57
CA TRP A 115 -9.73 4.25 -8.78
C TRP A 115 -9.59 4.96 -7.43
N PRO A 116 -9.48 4.19 -6.31
CA PRO A 116 -9.40 4.79 -5.00
C PRO A 116 -8.17 5.69 -4.84
N SER A 117 -8.32 6.78 -4.10
CA SER A 117 -7.20 7.63 -3.71
C SER A 117 -6.29 6.90 -2.70
N ARG A 118 -5.08 7.43 -2.49
CA ARG A 118 -4.16 6.86 -1.48
C ARG A 118 -4.75 6.86 -0.08
N GLU A 119 -5.59 7.84 0.25
CA GLU A 119 -6.26 7.92 1.55
C GLU A 119 -7.34 6.87 1.69
N GLU A 120 -8.13 6.65 0.63
CA GLU A 120 -9.13 5.58 0.57
C GLU A 120 -8.46 4.21 0.69
N PHE A 121 -7.38 3.97 -0.05
CA PHE A 121 -6.58 2.74 0.05
C PHE A 121 -5.98 2.49 1.43
N LYS A 122 -5.76 3.53 2.23
CA LYS A 122 -5.22 3.43 3.60
C LYS A 122 -6.29 3.42 4.68
N HIS A 123 -7.55 3.65 4.32
CA HIS A 123 -8.63 3.69 5.28
C HIS A 123 -8.74 2.38 6.05
N GLU A 124 -8.96 2.48 7.37
CA GLU A 124 -9.03 1.38 8.35
C GLU A 124 -7.74 0.58 8.55
N GLY A 125 -6.77 0.64 7.63
CA GLY A 125 -5.46 0.02 7.80
C GLY A 125 -5.56 -1.46 8.18
N ASP A 126 -5.06 -1.79 9.37
CA ASP A 126 -5.06 -3.14 9.93
C ASP A 126 -6.41 -3.53 10.56
N ASP A 127 -7.27 -2.55 10.88
CA ASP A 127 -8.61 -2.78 11.44
C ASP A 127 -9.65 -3.20 10.38
N ARG A 128 -9.27 -3.31 9.09
CA ARG A 128 -10.17 -3.73 7.99
C ARG A 128 -10.79 -5.10 8.19
N CYS A 129 -10.11 -5.99 8.91
CA CYS A 129 -10.66 -7.30 9.24
C CYS A 129 -11.95 -7.20 10.08
N ARG A 130 -12.19 -6.07 10.74
CA ARG A 130 -13.35 -5.82 11.61
C ARG A 130 -14.48 -5.02 10.93
N SER A 131 -14.20 -4.32 9.83
CA SER A 131 -15.15 -3.41 9.18
C SER A 131 -16.09 -4.05 8.15
N GLY A 132 -16.04 -5.38 8.01
CA GLY A 132 -16.87 -6.14 7.08
C GLY A 132 -16.33 -6.23 5.65
N TYR A 133 -15.38 -5.38 5.27
CA TYR A 133 -14.71 -5.46 3.95
C TYR A 133 -13.58 -6.50 3.90
N SER A 134 -13.26 -7.13 5.04
CA SER A 134 -12.25 -8.19 5.18
C SER A 134 -10.91 -7.77 4.58
N ARG A 135 -10.44 -8.47 3.53
CA ARG A 135 -9.17 -8.19 2.84
C ARG A 135 -9.32 -7.28 1.62
N PHE A 136 -10.53 -6.81 1.33
CA PHE A 136 -10.78 -5.95 0.18
C PHE A 136 -10.59 -4.48 0.55
N PRO A 137 -10.12 -3.64 -0.39
CA PRO A 137 -10.16 -2.19 -0.24
C PRO A 137 -11.59 -1.70 0.03
N PRO A 138 -11.76 -0.50 0.63
CA PRO A 138 -13.11 0.05 0.80
C PRO A 138 -13.79 0.19 -0.56
N LEU A 139 -15.11 0.01 -0.57
CA LEU A 139 -15.88 0.09 -1.81
C LEU A 139 -15.74 1.47 -2.45
N PRO A 140 -15.63 1.55 -3.79
CA PRO A 140 -15.61 2.82 -4.49
C PRO A 140 -16.87 3.62 -4.21
N ARG A 141 -16.73 4.95 -4.14
CA ARG A 141 -17.84 5.84 -3.76
C ARG A 141 -18.20 6.79 -4.90
N VAL A 142 -19.47 7.17 -4.92
CA VAL A 142 -20.06 8.14 -5.86
C VAL A 142 -19.31 9.47 -5.73
N LEU A 143 -19.08 10.15 -6.86
CA LEU A 143 -18.51 11.49 -6.79
C LEU A 143 -19.49 12.42 -6.11
N ALA A 144 -18.97 13.18 -5.15
CA ALA A 144 -19.66 14.31 -4.58
C ALA A 144 -18.75 15.54 -4.67
N ASN A 145 -19.32 16.70 -4.35
CA ASN A 145 -18.59 17.95 -4.25
C ASN A 145 -17.34 17.77 -3.36
N ALA A 146 -16.27 18.49 -3.69
CA ALA A 146 -14.97 18.38 -3.00
C ALA A 146 -15.06 18.67 -1.50
N THR A 147 -16.07 19.42 -1.06
CA THR A 147 -16.35 19.75 0.34
C THR A 147 -16.90 18.58 1.16
N VAL A 148 -17.47 17.56 0.52
CA VAL A 148 -17.99 16.38 1.22
C VAL A 148 -16.86 15.39 1.46
N ASN A 149 -16.62 15.07 2.73
CA ASN A 149 -15.66 14.04 3.12
C ASN A 149 -16.00 12.73 2.40
N TRP A 150 -15.00 12.12 1.77
CA TRP A 150 -15.18 10.91 0.97
C TRP A 150 -15.84 9.77 1.78
N LYS A 151 -15.59 9.67 3.09
CA LYS A 151 -16.17 8.65 3.97
C LYS A 151 -17.70 8.73 4.09
N GLN A 152 -18.27 9.92 3.89
CA GLN A 152 -19.71 10.17 3.96
C GLN A 152 -20.42 9.94 2.63
N ARG A 153 -19.66 9.75 1.53
CA ARG A 153 -20.24 9.52 0.21
C ARG A 153 -20.81 8.11 0.11
N LYS A 154 -21.90 7.94 -0.63
CA LYS A 154 -22.50 6.60 -0.82
C LYS A 154 -21.57 5.72 -1.68
N PRO A 155 -21.41 4.43 -1.36
CA PRO A 155 -20.78 3.47 -2.26
C PRO A 155 -21.46 3.44 -3.63
N VAL A 156 -20.69 3.20 -4.69
CA VAL A 156 -21.22 2.96 -6.04
C VAL A 156 -21.97 1.63 -6.03
N ILE A 157 -23.13 1.57 -6.69
CA ILE A 157 -23.89 0.33 -6.85
C ILE A 157 -23.09 -0.61 -7.76
N GLN A 158 -22.67 -1.75 -7.21
CA GLN A 158 -21.85 -2.74 -7.90
C GLN A 158 -22.69 -3.58 -8.87
N TYR A 159 -22.06 -4.06 -9.94
CA TYR A 159 -22.60 -5.16 -10.73
C TYR A 159 -22.25 -6.48 -10.06
N GLU A 160 -22.97 -7.55 -10.40
CA GLU A 160 -22.77 -8.90 -9.82
C GLU A 160 -21.30 -9.35 -9.87
N PHE A 161 -20.60 -9.06 -10.96
CA PHE A 161 -19.18 -9.37 -11.13
C PHE A 161 -18.25 -8.57 -10.18
N ASP A 162 -18.62 -7.33 -9.84
CA ASP A 162 -17.78 -6.45 -9.02
C ASP A 162 -18.06 -6.59 -7.52
N GLU A 163 -19.02 -7.43 -7.13
CA GLU A 163 -19.38 -7.62 -5.73
C GLU A 163 -18.20 -8.22 -4.94
N VAL A 164 -17.64 -7.41 -4.04
CA VAL A 164 -16.52 -7.80 -3.18
C VAL A 164 -16.73 -7.30 -1.76
N GLY A 165 -16.33 -8.08 -0.76
CA GLY A 165 -16.39 -7.67 0.65
C GLY A 165 -17.79 -7.24 1.09
N LYS A 166 -18.73 -8.19 1.20
CA LYS A 166 -20.06 -7.90 1.74
C LYS A 166 -19.91 -7.42 3.19
N VAL A 167 -20.33 -6.18 3.46
CA VAL A 167 -20.49 -5.70 4.83
C VAL A 167 -21.50 -6.63 5.49
N LYS A 168 -21.04 -7.46 6.43
CA LYS A 168 -21.96 -8.25 7.25
C LYS A 168 -22.93 -7.29 7.93
N ALA A 169 -24.20 -7.33 7.52
CA ALA A 169 -25.23 -6.63 8.26
C ALA A 169 -25.34 -7.26 9.65
N LYS A 170 -25.68 -6.48 10.68
CA LYS A 170 -26.05 -7.03 12.00
C LYS A 170 -27.29 -7.92 11.79
N GLY A 171 -27.08 -9.23 11.64
CA GLY A 171 -28.10 -10.22 11.27
C GLY A 171 -27.61 -11.29 10.30
N ASP A 172 -26.52 -11.05 9.56
CA ASP A 172 -25.90 -12.01 8.62
C ASP A 172 -24.87 -12.92 9.33
N ASP A 173 -25.18 -13.35 10.56
CA ASP A 173 -24.45 -14.39 11.28
C ASP A 173 -24.98 -15.80 10.97
N ASP A 174 -25.79 -15.94 9.92
CA ASP A 174 -25.89 -17.22 9.23
C ASP A 174 -24.57 -17.41 8.47
N ALA A 175 -23.56 -17.89 9.19
CA ALA A 175 -22.58 -18.76 8.59
C ALA A 175 -23.41 -19.78 7.81
N THR A 176 -23.42 -19.64 6.48
CA THR A 176 -23.93 -20.72 5.64
C THR A 176 -23.04 -21.89 6.02
N ASP A 177 -23.56 -22.79 6.85
CA ASP A 177 -22.90 -24.04 7.18
C ASP A 177 -22.55 -24.64 5.82
N ILE A 178 -21.29 -24.53 5.45
CA ILE A 178 -20.81 -25.08 4.18
C ILE A 178 -20.87 -26.57 4.42
N SER A 179 -22.03 -27.16 4.10
CA SER A 179 -22.23 -28.58 4.16
C SER A 179 -21.06 -29.24 3.44
N ILE A 180 -20.48 -30.25 4.06
CA ILE A 180 -19.30 -30.96 3.53
C ILE A 180 -19.58 -31.39 2.08
N ALA A 181 -20.82 -31.72 1.73
CA ALA A 181 -21.23 -32.02 0.36
C ALA A 181 -21.01 -30.87 -0.64
N ASN A 182 -21.27 -29.62 -0.24
CA ASN A 182 -21.03 -28.43 -1.06
C ASN A 182 -19.55 -28.10 -1.18
N ALA A 183 -18.78 -28.26 -0.10
CA ALA A 183 -17.32 -28.12 -0.14
C ALA A 183 -16.68 -29.15 -1.09
N VAL A 184 -17.09 -30.42 -0.99
CA VAL A 184 -16.66 -31.53 -1.87
C VAL A 184 -16.98 -31.24 -3.35
N ARG A 185 -18.12 -30.60 -3.62
CA ARG A 185 -18.49 -30.21 -4.99
C ARG A 185 -17.56 -29.14 -5.57
N LEU A 186 -17.12 -28.17 -4.76
CA LEU A 186 -16.26 -27.06 -5.20
C LEU A 186 -14.79 -27.46 -5.34
N ILE A 187 -14.31 -28.35 -4.47
CA ILE A 187 -12.93 -28.87 -4.51
C ILE A 187 -12.71 -29.76 -5.75
N GLY A 188 -13.76 -30.47 -6.19
CA GLY A 188 -13.73 -31.34 -7.36
C GLY A 188 -13.32 -32.78 -7.01
N LYS A 189 -13.99 -33.75 -7.64
CA LYS A 189 -13.83 -35.18 -7.33
C LYS A 189 -12.45 -35.74 -7.65
N SER A 190 -11.73 -35.13 -8.61
CA SER A 190 -10.37 -35.53 -8.96
C SER A 190 -9.38 -35.22 -7.85
N PHE A 191 -9.43 -34.00 -7.30
CA PHE A 191 -8.54 -33.57 -6.23
C PHE A 191 -8.74 -34.35 -4.93
N ILE A 192 -9.99 -34.72 -4.61
CA ILE A 192 -10.30 -35.52 -3.42
C ILE A 192 -9.79 -36.97 -3.60
N ARG A 193 -9.91 -37.54 -4.80
CA ARG A 193 -9.34 -38.86 -5.11
C ARG A 193 -7.82 -38.90 -4.92
N ASP A 194 -7.14 -37.81 -5.26
CA ASP A 194 -5.68 -37.73 -5.17
C ASP A 194 -5.18 -37.45 -3.74
N LEU A 195 -6.05 -36.94 -2.86
CA LEU A 195 -5.77 -36.67 -1.44
C LEU A 195 -6.03 -37.87 -0.51
N ASP A 196 -6.80 -38.87 -0.95
CA ASP A 196 -6.84 -40.18 -0.30
C ASP A 196 -5.49 -40.88 -0.54
N PHE A 197 -4.46 -40.45 0.19
CA PHE A 197 -3.16 -41.10 0.25
C PHE A 197 -3.36 -42.54 0.72
N GLY A 198 -3.45 -43.46 -0.24
CA GLY A 198 -3.26 -44.89 -0.08
C GLY A 198 -4.01 -45.51 1.10
N LYS A 199 -5.13 -46.17 0.81
CA LYS A 199 -5.54 -47.32 1.63
C LYS A 199 -4.36 -48.31 1.69
N LEU A 200 -3.63 -48.29 2.81
CA LEU A 200 -2.89 -49.41 3.36
C LEU A 200 -3.87 -50.27 4.16
#